data_AF-A0A1B7MMC4-F1
#
_entry.id   AF-A0A1B7MMC4-F1
#
_cell.length_a   1.000
_cell.length_b   1.000
_cell.length_c   1.000
_cell.angle_alpha   90.00
_cell.angle_beta   90.00
_cell.angle_gamma   90.00
#
_symmetry.space_group_name_H-M   'P 1'
#
loop_
_entity.id
_entity.type
_entity.pdbx_description
1 polymer ?
#
loop_
_entity_poly.entity_id
_entity_poly.type
_entity_poly.pdbx_seq_one_letter_code
_entity_poly.pdbx_strand_id
1 'polypeptide(L)'
;MVDWKSQEEMRKDSSIFIKLIHALLGVYAWECVISLDFDWAVLTGKKKFRWPLIFYFAGRYLLLFALIGIVISLDTPSEINCQALYTFNQLAGDAAVGLASINLSLRTIAIWSDNKLVIVLLVLIIIGHWSLILQGVLLTAVWVPGVGCQITDSKTAILSATFIYSMCFDFVVMCLSAYKLARMAICTKGTHTKFVRMLFSDGLIYFFIAFVANLIATVFMVLNFNTTTSIVFNVPAAMASTIVASRVVRRLINFQPGSELVISGKNSGIIFESNSAVLSMQYAEP
;
A
#
# COMPACT_ATOMS: atom_id res chain seq x y z
N MET A 1 -1.26 -33.18 -18.35
CA MET A 1 -1.66 -32.12 -17.40
C MET A 1 -0.63 -32.14 -16.29
N VAL A 2 -0.03 -31.01 -15.93
CA VAL A 2 1.03 -30.96 -14.90
C VAL A 2 0.42 -31.26 -13.54
N ASP A 3 1.04 -32.14 -12.76
CA ASP A 3 0.65 -32.40 -11.37
C ASP A 3 1.33 -31.38 -10.44
N TRP A 4 0.60 -30.32 -10.12
CA TRP A 4 1.03 -29.24 -9.23
C TRP A 4 1.29 -29.66 -7.78
N LYS A 5 0.88 -30.88 -7.40
CA LYS A 5 1.08 -31.46 -6.07
C LYS A 5 2.22 -32.50 -6.02
N SER A 6 2.88 -32.75 -7.16
CA SER A 6 4.06 -33.62 -7.18
C SER A 6 5.21 -33.01 -6.35
N GLN A 7 5.99 -33.86 -5.69
CA GLN A 7 7.11 -33.39 -4.85
C GLN A 7 8.18 -32.64 -5.64
N GLU A 8 8.36 -32.99 -6.92
CA GLU A 8 9.32 -32.34 -7.81
C GLU A 8 8.92 -30.88 -8.10
N GLU A 9 7.65 -30.65 -8.45
CA GLU A 9 7.14 -29.28 -8.70
C GLU A 9 7.14 -28.46 -7.41
N MET A 10 6.75 -29.03 -6.27
CA MET A 10 6.80 -28.31 -4.98
C MET A 10 8.22 -27.86 -4.60
N ARG A 11 9.25 -28.70 -4.85
CA ARG A 11 10.65 -28.33 -4.60
C ARG A 11 11.12 -27.22 -5.53
N LYS A 12 10.74 -27.32 -6.80
CA LYS A 12 11.06 -26.31 -7.83
C LYS A 12 10.42 -24.98 -7.51
N ASP A 13 9.12 -24.97 -7.18
CA ASP A 13 8.37 -23.77 -6.77
C ASP A 13 8.98 -23.13 -5.53
N SER A 14 9.37 -23.93 -4.53
CA SER A 14 10.02 -23.43 -3.32
C SER A 14 11.37 -22.77 -3.62
N SER A 15 12.18 -23.35 -4.53
CA SER A 15 13.45 -22.74 -4.95
C SER A 15 13.25 -21.42 -5.71
N ILE A 16 12.24 -21.37 -6.59
CA ILE A 16 11.87 -20.15 -7.31
C ILE A 16 11.39 -19.07 -6.33
N PHE A 17 10.56 -19.45 -5.36
CA PHE A 17 10.05 -18.56 -4.32
C PHE A 17 11.19 -17.91 -3.53
N ILE A 18 12.17 -18.69 -3.06
CA ILE A 18 13.34 -18.16 -2.33
C ILE A 18 14.08 -17.10 -3.16
N LYS A 19 14.36 -17.40 -4.43
CA LYS A 19 15.05 -16.46 -5.33
C LYS A 19 14.23 -15.20 -5.58
N LEU A 20 12.91 -15.34 -5.73
CA LEU A 20 11.99 -14.23 -5.90
C LEU A 20 11.97 -13.32 -4.67
N ILE A 21 11.88 -13.87 -3.46
CA ILE A 21 11.87 -13.08 -2.21
C ILE A 21 13.16 -12.26 -2.07
N HIS A 22 14.32 -12.83 -2.39
CA HIS A 22 15.59 -12.10 -2.39
C HIS A 22 15.61 -10.93 -3.37
N ALA A 23 15.14 -11.17 -4.60
CA ALA A 23 15.02 -10.12 -5.61
C ALA A 23 14.06 -9.01 -5.16
N LEU A 24 12.91 -9.39 -4.58
CA LEU A 24 11.91 -8.47 -4.05
C LEU A 24 12.45 -7.65 -2.87
N LEU A 25 13.20 -8.25 -1.95
CA LEU A 25 13.88 -7.52 -0.87
C LEU A 25 14.83 -6.46 -1.45
N GLY A 26 15.63 -6.81 -2.46
CA GLY A 26 16.54 -5.87 -3.12
C GLY A 26 15.78 -4.69 -3.77
N VAL A 27 14.70 -4.97 -4.49
CA VAL A 27 13.85 -3.94 -5.11
C VAL A 27 13.19 -3.04 -4.06
N TYR A 28 12.68 -3.62 -2.98
CA TYR A 28 12.04 -2.85 -1.92
C TYR A 28 13.05 -2.01 -1.12
N ALA A 29 14.23 -2.57 -0.83
CA ALA A 29 15.33 -1.85 -0.22
C ALA A 29 15.78 -0.67 -1.10
N TRP A 30 15.87 -0.88 -2.41
CA TRP A 30 16.14 0.19 -3.38
C TRP A 30 15.09 1.30 -3.30
N GLU A 31 13.79 0.97 -3.35
CA GLU A 31 12.72 1.96 -3.20
C GLU A 31 12.83 2.72 -1.86
N CYS A 32 13.20 2.01 -0.80
CA CYS A 32 13.44 2.64 0.50
C CYS A 32 14.60 3.62 0.44
N VAL A 33 15.75 3.25 -0.14
CA VAL A 33 16.93 4.12 -0.21
C VAL A 33 16.65 5.39 -1.01
N ILE A 34 16.03 5.29 -2.19
CA ILE A 34 15.77 6.47 -3.04
C ILE A 34 14.77 7.46 -2.42
N SER A 35 14.00 7.04 -1.42
CA SER A 35 13.03 7.91 -0.74
C SER A 35 13.46 8.33 0.67
N LEU A 36 14.67 7.95 1.11
CA LEU A 36 15.24 8.38 2.39
C LEU A 36 15.41 9.89 2.48
N ASP A 37 15.72 10.59 1.39
CA ASP A 37 15.87 12.06 1.41
C ASP A 37 14.58 12.75 1.90
N PHE A 38 13.43 12.23 1.47
CA PHE A 38 12.14 12.72 1.91
C PHE A 38 11.90 12.41 3.39
N ASP A 39 12.19 11.17 3.80
CA ASP A 39 11.98 10.72 5.17
C ASP A 39 12.85 11.49 6.16
N TRP A 40 14.12 11.70 5.79
CA TRP A 40 15.08 12.50 6.53
C TRP A 40 14.64 13.97 6.60
N ALA A 41 14.12 14.54 5.50
CA ALA A 41 13.60 15.90 5.50
C ALA A 41 12.37 16.06 6.43
N VAL A 42 11.53 15.03 6.57
CA VAL A 42 10.44 15.05 7.56
C VAL A 42 10.99 14.91 8.98
N LEU A 43 11.89 13.97 9.21
CA LEU A 43 12.42 13.67 10.55
C LEU A 43 13.25 14.85 11.10
N THR A 44 14.02 15.53 10.26
CA THR A 44 14.79 16.73 10.61
C THR A 44 13.93 18.00 10.70
N GLY A 45 12.61 17.90 10.53
CA GLY A 45 11.69 19.03 10.62
C GLY A 45 11.73 19.99 9.42
N LYS A 46 12.51 19.70 8.37
CA LYS A 46 12.55 20.50 7.14
C LYS A 46 11.20 20.47 6.39
N LYS A 47 10.39 19.44 6.61
CA LYS A 47 8.99 19.36 6.14
C LYS A 47 8.05 19.25 7.34
N LYS A 48 6.93 20.00 7.30
CA LYS A 48 5.91 19.95 8.35
C LYS A 48 5.31 18.55 8.45
N PHE A 49 5.30 18.00 9.65
CA PHE A 49 4.65 16.73 9.95
C PHE A 49 3.13 16.87 9.78
N ARG A 50 2.51 15.89 9.12
CA ARG A 50 1.06 15.77 8.97
C ARG A 50 0.64 14.39 9.46
N TRP A 51 -0.48 14.29 10.18
CA TRP A 51 -0.97 13.02 10.73
C TRP A 51 -0.98 11.82 9.75
N PRO A 52 -1.35 11.97 8.46
CA PRO A 52 -1.27 10.89 7.48
C PRO A 52 0.12 10.25 7.30
N LEU A 53 1.20 10.94 7.69
CA LEU A 53 2.56 10.40 7.58
C LEU A 53 2.84 9.25 8.53
N ILE A 54 2.05 9.10 9.60
CA ILE A 54 2.19 7.98 10.53
C ILE A 54 1.93 6.66 9.79
N PHE A 55 0.83 6.59 9.04
CA PHE A 55 0.47 5.40 8.26
C PHE A 55 1.46 5.13 7.12
N TYR A 56 2.02 6.20 6.53
CA TYR A 56 3.10 6.10 5.54
C TYR A 56 4.36 5.44 6.13
N PHE A 57 4.87 5.94 7.25
CA PHE A 57 6.08 5.39 7.87
C PHE A 57 5.84 3.99 8.43
N ALA A 58 4.70 3.79 9.10
CA ALA A 58 4.33 2.50 9.67
C ALA A 58 4.27 1.42 8.59
N GLY A 59 3.51 1.63 7.50
CA GLY A 59 3.36 0.61 6.45
C GLY A 59 4.68 0.32 5.75
N ARG A 60 5.47 1.36 5.47
CA ARG A 60 6.74 1.22 4.75
C ARG A 60 7.79 0.44 5.53
N TYR A 61 7.98 0.78 6.81
CA TYR A 61 8.98 0.10 7.64
C TYR A 61 8.48 -1.26 8.12
N LEU A 62 7.19 -1.43 8.41
CA LEU A 62 6.63 -2.76 8.72
C LEU A 62 6.86 -3.74 7.57
N LEU A 63 6.62 -3.34 6.32
CA LEU A 63 6.88 -4.20 5.17
C LEU A 63 8.38 -4.51 5.00
N LEU A 64 9.26 -3.53 5.27
CA LEU A 64 10.71 -3.76 5.21
C LEU A 64 11.12 -4.83 6.24
N PHE A 65 10.67 -4.71 7.48
CA PHE A 65 10.95 -5.69 8.53
C PHE A 65 10.32 -7.05 8.25
N ALA A 66 9.12 -7.09 7.66
CA ALA A 66 8.49 -8.33 7.21
C ALA A 66 9.33 -9.03 6.13
N LEU A 67 9.83 -8.31 5.12
CA LEU A 67 10.69 -8.88 4.08
C LEU A 67 12.02 -9.42 4.64
N ILE A 68 12.64 -8.68 5.57
CA ILE A 68 13.85 -9.14 6.26
C ILE A 68 13.54 -10.40 7.08
N GLY A 69 12.42 -10.42 7.80
CA GLY A 69 11.99 -11.58 8.58
C GLY A 69 11.69 -12.80 7.70
N ILE A 70 11.16 -12.60 6.48
CA ILE A 70 10.97 -13.71 5.52
C ILE A 70 12.32 -14.25 5.08
N VAL A 71 13.29 -13.41 4.71
CA VAL A 71 14.63 -13.90 4.33
C VAL A 71 15.31 -14.63 5.48
N ILE A 72 15.24 -14.12 6.71
CA ILE A 72 15.73 -14.82 7.90
C ILE A 72 15.08 -16.19 8.05
N SER A 73 13.78 -16.32 7.78
CA SER A 73 13.08 -17.61 7.87
C SER A 73 13.54 -18.63 6.81
N LEU A 74 14.09 -18.17 5.69
CA LEU A 74 14.51 -19.00 4.57
C LEU A 74 15.98 -19.42 4.65
N ASP A 75 16.87 -18.55 5.14
CA ASP A 75 18.32 -18.75 5.10
C ASP A 75 18.99 -19.04 6.45
N THR A 76 18.20 -19.08 7.53
CA THR A 76 18.73 -19.32 8.88
C THR A 76 19.32 -20.73 9.03
N PRO A 77 20.60 -20.87 9.45
CA PRO A 77 21.24 -22.17 9.67
C PRO A 77 21.01 -22.76 11.07
N SER A 78 20.50 -21.95 12.02
CA SER A 78 20.34 -22.30 13.44
C SER A 78 18.88 -22.36 13.86
N GLU A 79 18.54 -23.16 14.86
CA GLU A 79 17.17 -23.23 15.36
C GLU A 79 16.67 -21.85 15.85
N ILE A 80 15.48 -21.47 15.37
CA ILE A 80 14.77 -20.24 15.74
C ILE A 80 13.30 -20.54 16.03
N ASN A 81 12.64 -19.63 16.73
CA ASN A 81 11.20 -19.74 16.96
C ASN A 81 10.42 -19.38 15.68
N CYS A 82 10.24 -20.37 14.80
CA CYS A 82 9.54 -20.24 13.52
C CYS A 82 8.12 -19.67 13.70
N GLN A 83 7.43 -20.10 14.77
CA GLN A 83 6.09 -19.64 15.07
C GLN A 83 6.05 -18.12 15.25
N ALA A 84 6.89 -17.58 16.13
CA ALA A 84 6.94 -16.15 16.38
C ALA A 84 7.33 -15.35 15.12
N LEU A 85 8.30 -15.84 14.36
CA LEU A 85 8.79 -15.16 13.16
C LEU A 85 7.72 -15.12 12.05
N TYR A 86 7.08 -16.25 11.74
CA TYR A 86 6.02 -16.28 10.73
C TYR A 86 4.78 -15.51 11.17
N THR A 87 4.40 -15.60 12.44
CA THR A 87 3.32 -14.77 13.02
C THR A 87 3.61 -13.29 12.83
N PHE A 88 4.84 -12.85 13.14
CA PHE A 88 5.26 -11.47 12.90
C PHE A 88 5.22 -11.10 11.42
N ASN A 89 5.79 -11.93 10.54
CA ASN A 89 5.84 -11.65 9.10
C ASN A 89 4.44 -11.55 8.48
N GLN A 90 3.52 -12.44 8.86
CA GLN A 90 2.16 -12.41 8.36
C GLN A 90 1.42 -11.17 8.86
N LEU A 91 1.48 -10.89 10.17
CA LEU A 91 0.85 -9.69 10.73
C LEU A 91 1.43 -8.39 10.14
N ALA A 92 2.76 -8.29 10.03
CA ALA A 92 3.42 -7.10 9.51
C ALA A 92 3.17 -6.91 8.01
N GLY A 93 3.13 -8.00 7.22
CA GLY A 93 2.80 -7.97 5.80
C GLY A 93 1.36 -7.54 5.54
N ASP A 94 0.40 -8.17 6.22
CA ASP A 94 -1.02 -7.85 6.09
C ASP A 94 -1.33 -6.44 6.64
N ALA A 95 -0.69 -6.04 7.74
CA ALA A 95 -0.79 -4.69 8.27
C ALA A 95 -0.22 -3.65 7.29
N ALA A 96 0.89 -3.94 6.59
CA ALA A 96 1.41 -3.04 5.57
C ALA A 96 0.41 -2.81 4.43
N VAL A 97 -0.28 -3.86 3.97
CA VAL A 97 -1.39 -3.74 3.00
C VAL A 97 -2.52 -2.89 3.56
N GLY A 98 -2.98 -3.17 4.78
CA GLY A 98 -4.05 -2.39 5.43
C GLY A 98 -3.70 -0.91 5.58
N LEU A 99 -2.45 -0.60 5.95
CA LEU A 99 -1.92 0.77 6.04
C LEU A 99 -1.81 1.43 4.67
N ALA A 100 -1.43 0.69 3.64
CA ALA A 100 -1.43 1.19 2.26
C ALA A 100 -2.85 1.57 1.81
N SER A 101 -3.85 0.74 2.08
CA SER A 101 -5.24 1.05 1.75
C SER A 101 -5.81 2.21 2.59
N ILE A 102 -5.39 2.39 3.85
CA ILE A 102 -5.68 3.61 4.61
C ILE A 102 -5.09 4.83 3.90
N ASN A 103 -3.81 4.81 3.56
CA ASN A 103 -3.14 5.93 2.88
C ASN A 103 -3.85 6.33 1.58
N LEU A 104 -4.29 5.34 0.81
CA LEU A 104 -5.08 5.54 -0.40
C LEU A 104 -6.46 6.12 -0.10
N SER A 105 -7.17 5.59 0.91
CA SER A 105 -8.52 6.07 1.28
C SER A 105 -8.55 7.46 1.91
N LEU A 106 -7.50 7.91 2.61
CA LEU A 106 -7.42 9.26 3.20
C LEU A 106 -7.61 10.35 2.14
N ARG A 107 -7.10 10.12 0.94
CA ARG A 107 -7.32 11.04 -0.18
C ARG A 107 -8.78 11.08 -0.61
N THR A 108 -9.43 9.92 -0.71
CA THR A 108 -10.87 9.84 -1.01
C THR A 108 -11.70 10.53 0.07
N ILE A 109 -11.36 10.35 1.34
CA ILE A 109 -12.01 11.04 2.47
C ILE A 109 -11.90 12.56 2.32
N ALA A 110 -10.71 13.07 1.96
CA ALA A 110 -10.52 14.50 1.75
C ALA A 110 -11.33 15.05 0.56
N ILE A 111 -11.47 14.29 -0.54
CA ILE A 111 -12.28 14.70 -1.71
C ILE A 111 -13.79 14.69 -1.39
N TRP A 112 -14.21 13.82 -0.46
CA TRP A 112 -15.59 13.67 -0.01
C TRP A 112 -15.90 14.36 1.31
N SER A 113 -15.12 15.40 1.68
CA SER A 113 -15.27 16.15 2.94
C SER A 113 -16.70 16.62 3.23
N ASP A 114 -17.48 16.92 2.19
CA ASP A 114 -18.84 17.45 2.31
C ASP A 114 -19.89 16.36 2.63
N ASN A 115 -19.60 15.08 2.36
CA ASN A 115 -20.55 13.99 2.52
C ASN A 115 -20.13 13.05 3.67
N LYS A 116 -20.68 13.32 4.85
CA LYS A 116 -20.40 12.54 6.07
C LYS A 116 -20.74 11.06 5.94
N LEU A 117 -21.74 10.68 5.12
CA LEU A 117 -22.12 9.28 4.93
C LEU A 117 -21.00 8.46 4.30
N VAL A 118 -20.34 9.01 3.27
CA VAL A 118 -19.21 8.34 2.60
C VAL A 118 -18.03 8.18 3.56
N ILE A 119 -17.75 9.19 4.38
CA ILE A 119 -16.68 9.15 5.37
C ILE A 119 -16.96 8.07 6.42
N VAL A 120 -18.17 8.04 6.98
CA VAL A 120 -18.57 7.02 7.96
C VAL A 120 -18.47 5.61 7.36
N LEU A 121 -18.94 5.42 6.12
CA LEU A 121 -18.83 4.15 5.41
C LEU A 121 -17.36 3.72 5.23
N LEU A 122 -16.48 4.64 4.81
CA LEU A 122 -15.05 4.33 4.63
C LEU A 122 -14.37 3.96 5.95
N VAL A 123 -14.69 4.67 7.04
CA VAL A 123 -14.17 4.37 8.38
C VAL A 123 -14.62 2.98 8.85
N LEU A 124 -15.88 2.61 8.61
CA LEU A 124 -16.38 1.28 8.94
C LEU A 124 -15.66 0.17 8.16
N ILE A 125 -15.39 0.39 6.86
CA ILE A 125 -14.63 -0.57 6.05
C ILE A 125 -13.19 -0.69 6.56
N ILE A 126 -12.55 0.41 6.95
CA ILE A 126 -11.21 0.38 7.54
C ILE A 126 -11.20 -0.47 8.82
N ILE A 127 -12.15 -0.24 9.73
CA ILE A 127 -12.23 -1.02 10.98
C ILE A 127 -12.45 -2.51 10.67
N GLY A 128 -13.35 -2.83 9.74
CA GLY A 128 -13.59 -4.21 9.31
C GLY A 128 -12.33 -4.88 8.73
N HIS A 129 -11.55 -4.13 7.95
CA HIS A 129 -10.29 -4.63 7.41
C HIS A 129 -9.30 -4.99 8.53
N TRP A 130 -9.09 -4.08 9.49
CA TRP A 130 -8.18 -4.31 10.60
C TRP A 130 -8.63 -5.44 11.53
N SER A 131 -9.94 -5.64 11.71
CA SER A 131 -10.42 -6.81 12.46
C SER A 131 -10.04 -8.13 11.80
N LEU A 132 -10.08 -8.21 10.47
CA LEU A 132 -9.66 -9.41 9.73
C LEU A 132 -8.15 -9.62 9.81
N ILE A 133 -7.36 -8.57 9.66
CA ILE A 133 -5.89 -8.63 9.77
C ILE A 133 -5.48 -9.17 11.15
N LEU A 134 -6.08 -8.64 12.23
CA LEU A 134 -5.77 -9.08 13.59
C LEU A 134 -6.27 -10.50 13.89
N GLN A 135 -7.37 -10.94 13.29
CA GLN A 135 -7.88 -12.30 13.41
C GLN A 135 -7.11 -13.31 12.53
N GLY A 136 -6.50 -12.84 11.44
CA GLY A 136 -5.79 -13.64 10.45
C GLY A 136 -4.49 -14.30 10.94
N VAL A 137 -4.05 -13.99 12.15
CA VAL A 137 -2.81 -14.49 12.77
C VAL A 137 -2.99 -15.93 13.30
N LEU A 138 -3.36 -16.87 12.42
CA LEU A 138 -3.53 -18.28 12.77
C LEU A 138 -2.79 -19.18 11.77
N LEU A 139 -1.47 -19.25 11.95
CA LEU A 139 -0.58 -20.21 11.29
C LEU A 139 0.16 -21.01 12.36
N THR A 140 0.52 -22.25 12.07
CA THR A 140 1.47 -23.03 12.87
C THR A 140 2.70 -23.34 12.04
N ALA A 141 3.88 -23.06 12.59
CA ALA A 141 5.16 -23.33 11.95
C ALA A 141 6.11 -24.01 12.94
N VAL A 142 6.77 -25.06 12.48
CA VAL A 142 7.74 -25.84 13.25
C VAL A 142 9.11 -25.81 12.60
N TRP A 143 10.15 -25.90 13.42
CA TRP A 143 11.51 -26.06 12.95
C TRP A 143 11.78 -27.53 12.59
N VAL A 144 12.25 -27.78 11.37
CA VAL A 144 12.63 -29.12 10.90
C VAL A 144 14.15 -29.17 10.73
N PRO A 145 14.88 -30.00 11.50
CA PRO A 145 16.32 -30.14 11.39
C PRO A 145 16.77 -30.47 9.96
N GLY A 146 17.73 -29.70 9.44
CA GLY A 146 18.28 -29.89 8.08
C GLY A 146 17.43 -29.33 6.94
N VAL A 147 16.23 -28.81 7.23
CA VAL A 147 15.33 -28.21 6.23
C VAL A 147 14.99 -26.75 6.56
N GLY A 148 14.91 -26.39 7.85
CA GLY A 148 14.58 -25.04 8.32
C GLY A 148 13.14 -24.91 8.81
N CYS A 149 12.59 -23.71 8.80
CA CYS A 149 11.21 -23.47 9.26
C CYS A 149 10.17 -23.90 8.23
N GLN A 150 9.27 -24.81 8.61
CA GLN A 150 8.17 -25.28 7.76
C GLN A 150 6.80 -24.93 8.36
N ILE A 151 5.89 -24.47 7.51
CA ILE A 151 4.50 -24.20 7.86
C ILE A 151 3.74 -25.54 7.89
N THR A 152 3.19 -25.91 9.06
CA THR A 152 2.46 -27.17 9.28
C THR A 152 0.96 -27.03 9.10
N ASP A 153 0.40 -25.90 9.51
CA ASP A 153 -1.02 -25.60 9.36
C ASP A 153 -1.17 -24.10 9.07
N SER A 154 -2.07 -23.75 8.17
CA SER A 154 -2.42 -22.36 7.90
C SER A 154 -3.85 -22.29 7.45
N LYS A 155 -4.61 -21.38 8.07
CA LYS A 155 -6.00 -21.10 7.66
C LYS A 155 -6.00 -20.20 6.43
N THR A 156 -5.67 -20.78 5.28
CA THR A 156 -5.67 -20.11 3.97
C THR A 156 -7.01 -19.45 3.65
N ALA A 157 -8.12 -19.94 4.21
CA ALA A 157 -9.45 -19.34 4.08
C ALA A 157 -9.56 -17.94 4.72
N ILE A 158 -8.91 -17.70 5.86
CA ILE A 158 -8.95 -16.37 6.52
C ILE A 158 -8.00 -15.42 5.79
N LEU A 159 -6.85 -15.93 5.36
CA LEU A 159 -5.89 -15.16 4.58
C LEU A 159 -6.50 -14.72 3.24
N SER A 160 -7.14 -15.64 2.51
CA SER A 160 -7.84 -15.31 1.26
C SER A 160 -9.01 -14.35 1.50
N ALA A 161 -9.78 -14.50 2.57
CA ALA A 161 -10.81 -13.54 2.95
C ALA A 161 -10.24 -12.13 3.19
N THR A 162 -9.05 -12.02 3.80
CA THR A 162 -8.38 -10.74 4.07
C THR A 162 -7.92 -10.06 2.78
N PHE A 163 -7.34 -10.81 1.83
CA PHE A 163 -6.96 -10.28 0.51
C PHE A 163 -8.17 -9.92 -0.36
N ILE A 164 -9.23 -10.72 -0.34
CA ILE A 164 -10.51 -10.39 -1.00
C ILE A 164 -11.07 -9.09 -0.41
N TYR A 165 -11.04 -8.94 0.91
CA TYR A 165 -11.49 -7.74 1.58
C TYR A 165 -10.66 -6.52 1.15
N SER A 166 -9.33 -6.65 1.13
CA SER A 166 -8.41 -5.61 0.65
C SER A 166 -8.74 -5.18 -0.78
N MET A 167 -8.92 -6.15 -1.67
CA MET A 167 -9.25 -5.91 -3.09
C MET A 167 -10.58 -5.15 -3.23
N CYS A 168 -11.61 -5.60 -2.52
CA CYS A 168 -12.92 -4.92 -2.51
C CYS A 168 -12.82 -3.51 -1.93
N PHE A 169 -12.06 -3.32 -0.85
CA PHE A 169 -11.85 -2.02 -0.24
C PHE A 169 -11.17 -1.05 -1.22
N ASP A 170 -10.06 -1.45 -1.83
CA ASP A 170 -9.34 -0.64 -2.81
C ASP A 170 -10.24 -0.32 -4.02
N PHE A 171 -11.05 -1.28 -4.47
CA PHE A 171 -12.00 -1.08 -5.57
C PHE A 171 -13.08 -0.05 -5.23
N VAL A 172 -13.68 -0.12 -4.03
CA VAL A 172 -14.67 0.86 -3.56
C VAL A 172 -14.05 2.24 -3.49
N VAL A 173 -12.85 2.36 -2.91
CA VAL A 173 -12.13 3.63 -2.78
C VAL A 173 -11.77 4.19 -4.16
N MET A 174 -11.33 3.34 -5.09
CA MET A 174 -11.05 3.70 -6.48
C MET A 174 -12.31 4.24 -7.18
N CYS A 175 -13.44 3.54 -7.06
CA CYS A 175 -14.72 3.94 -7.66
C CYS A 175 -15.21 5.29 -7.10
N LEU A 176 -15.17 5.46 -5.78
CA LEU A 176 -15.58 6.70 -5.11
C LEU A 176 -14.69 7.88 -5.51
N SER A 177 -13.38 7.66 -5.60
CA SER A 177 -12.43 8.66 -6.11
C SER A 177 -12.72 9.01 -7.56
N ALA A 178 -12.84 8.01 -8.44
CA ALA A 178 -13.08 8.20 -9.87
C ALA A 178 -14.39 8.98 -10.12
N TYR A 179 -15.47 8.59 -9.44
CA TYR A 179 -16.79 9.23 -9.60
C TYR A 179 -16.77 10.72 -9.23
N LYS A 180 -16.26 11.05 -8.04
CA LYS A 180 -16.26 12.44 -7.55
C LYS A 180 -15.32 13.32 -8.36
N LEU A 181 -14.16 12.80 -8.76
CA LEU A 181 -13.23 13.53 -9.63
C LEU A 181 -13.80 13.73 -11.04
N ALA A 182 -14.43 12.72 -11.63
CA ALA A 182 -15.06 12.85 -12.95
C ALA A 182 -16.17 13.91 -12.92
N ARG A 183 -16.99 13.91 -11.86
CA ARG A 183 -18.04 14.92 -11.66
C ARG A 183 -17.46 16.33 -11.53
N MET A 184 -16.38 16.51 -10.76
CA MET A 184 -15.68 17.81 -10.66
C MET A 184 -15.11 18.25 -12.01
N ALA A 185 -14.50 17.34 -12.77
CA ALA A 185 -13.94 17.65 -14.09
C ALA A 185 -15.01 18.09 -15.12
N ILE A 186 -16.21 17.51 -15.06
CA ILE A 186 -17.33 17.87 -15.94
C ILE A 186 -17.94 19.23 -15.54
N CYS A 187 -18.08 19.50 -14.24
CA CYS A 187 -18.74 20.72 -13.74
C CYS A 187 -17.84 21.96 -13.74
N THR A 188 -16.51 21.83 -13.69
CA THR A 188 -15.58 22.97 -13.61
C THR A 188 -14.94 23.26 -14.97
N LYS A 189 -15.39 24.32 -15.67
CA LYS A 189 -14.74 24.86 -16.88
C LYS A 189 -13.69 25.90 -16.49
N GLY A 190 -12.42 25.71 -16.88
CA GLY A 190 -11.31 26.67 -16.65
C GLY A 190 -10.11 26.09 -15.89
N THR A 191 -9.07 26.89 -15.61
CA THR A 191 -7.69 26.54 -15.14
C THR A 191 -7.58 25.49 -14.02
N HIS A 192 -8.62 25.33 -13.18
CA HIS A 192 -8.79 24.21 -12.23
C HIS A 192 -8.78 22.81 -12.87
N THR A 193 -9.07 22.73 -14.17
CA THR A 193 -9.05 21.49 -14.96
C THR A 193 -7.67 20.85 -15.04
N LYS A 194 -6.56 21.61 -15.07
CA LYS A 194 -5.21 21.01 -15.10
C LYS A 194 -4.87 20.32 -13.78
N PHE A 195 -5.18 20.94 -12.64
CA PHE A 195 -4.96 20.35 -11.32
C PHE A 195 -5.83 19.11 -11.11
N VAL A 196 -7.12 19.19 -11.43
CA VAL A 196 -8.04 18.03 -11.36
C VAL A 196 -7.63 16.92 -12.34
N ARG A 197 -7.14 17.25 -13.54
CA ARG A 197 -6.67 16.28 -14.54
C ARG A 197 -5.35 15.60 -14.16
N MET A 198 -4.40 16.33 -13.59
CA MET A 198 -3.16 15.77 -13.05
C MET A 198 -3.45 14.88 -11.84
N LEU A 199 -4.35 15.32 -10.96
CA LEU A 199 -4.84 14.54 -9.82
C LEU A 199 -5.58 13.27 -10.28
N PHE A 200 -6.37 13.34 -11.36
CA PHE A 200 -7.10 12.22 -11.96
C PHE A 200 -6.18 11.21 -12.64
N SER A 201 -5.26 11.67 -13.50
CA SER A 201 -4.37 10.78 -14.26
C SER A 201 -3.37 10.07 -13.36
N ASP A 202 -2.79 10.80 -12.40
CA ASP A 202 -1.74 10.23 -11.57
C ASP A 202 -2.27 9.54 -10.32
N GLY A 203 -3.39 9.98 -9.77
CA GLY A 203 -3.97 9.32 -8.59
C GLY A 203 -4.62 7.99 -8.92
N LEU A 204 -5.45 7.96 -9.97
CA LEU A 204 -6.29 6.79 -10.25
C LEU A 204 -5.46 5.59 -10.71
N ILE A 205 -4.36 5.82 -11.43
CA ILE A 205 -3.46 4.75 -11.85
C ILE A 205 -2.83 4.03 -10.66
N TYR A 206 -2.53 4.76 -9.58
CA TYR A 206 -2.02 4.19 -8.34
C TYR A 206 -3.07 3.29 -7.66
N PHE A 207 -4.32 3.74 -7.54
CA PHE A 207 -5.41 2.87 -7.04
C PHE A 207 -5.60 1.63 -7.91
N PHE A 208 -5.52 1.79 -9.23
CA PHE A 208 -5.67 0.68 -10.17
C PHE A 208 -4.53 -0.35 -10.04
N ILE A 209 -3.27 0.09 -9.89
CA ILE A 209 -2.13 -0.81 -9.68
C ILE A 209 -2.31 -1.61 -8.38
N ALA A 210 -2.71 -0.96 -7.28
CA ALA A 210 -2.96 -1.65 -6.01
C ALA A 210 -4.10 -2.69 -6.14
N PHE A 211 -5.20 -2.31 -6.79
CA PHE A 211 -6.32 -3.23 -7.08
C PHE A 211 -5.88 -4.44 -7.90
N VAL A 212 -5.16 -4.23 -9.02
CA VAL A 212 -4.69 -5.32 -9.88
C VAL A 212 -3.73 -6.24 -9.13
N ALA A 213 -2.82 -5.68 -8.33
CA ALA A 213 -1.88 -6.46 -7.54
C ALA A 213 -2.60 -7.35 -6.52
N ASN A 214 -3.57 -6.79 -5.79
CA ASN A 214 -4.40 -7.54 -4.83
C ASN A 214 -5.32 -8.56 -5.52
N LEU A 215 -5.81 -8.26 -6.72
CA LEU A 215 -6.59 -9.20 -7.54
C LEU A 215 -5.74 -10.41 -7.97
N ILE A 216 -4.51 -10.19 -8.45
CA ILE A 216 -3.60 -11.28 -8.83
C ILE A 216 -3.31 -12.18 -7.63
N ALA A 217 -2.97 -11.61 -6.47
CA ALA A 217 -2.76 -12.39 -5.25
C ALA A 217 -3.99 -13.22 -4.86
N THR A 218 -5.17 -12.59 -4.91
CA THR A 218 -6.45 -13.24 -4.58
C THR A 218 -6.75 -14.43 -5.52
N VAL A 219 -6.55 -14.26 -6.83
CA VAL A 219 -6.79 -15.33 -7.81
C VAL A 219 -5.92 -16.54 -7.51
N PHE A 220 -4.63 -16.34 -7.23
CA PHE A 220 -3.72 -17.44 -6.91
C PHE A 220 -4.08 -18.13 -5.59
N MET A 221 -4.54 -17.38 -4.58
CA MET A 221 -5.05 -17.96 -3.33
C MET A 221 -6.29 -18.83 -3.52
N VAL A 222 -7.25 -18.36 -4.33
CA VAL A 222 -8.52 -19.07 -4.53
C VAL A 222 -8.32 -20.33 -5.38
N LEU A 223 -7.42 -20.30 -6.36
CA LEU A 223 -7.13 -21.45 -7.21
C LEU A 223 -6.41 -22.59 -6.46
N ASN A 224 -5.65 -22.27 -5.40
CA ASN A 224 -5.02 -23.22 -4.48
C ASN A 224 -4.36 -24.44 -5.14
N PHE A 225 -3.46 -24.19 -6.11
CA PHE A 225 -2.72 -25.25 -6.81
C PHE A 225 -1.79 -26.04 -5.87
N ASN A 226 -1.02 -25.31 -5.06
CA ASN A 226 -0.20 -25.82 -3.96
C ASN A 226 0.06 -24.69 -2.93
N THR A 227 0.61 -25.03 -1.75
CA THR A 227 0.79 -24.09 -0.64
C THR A 227 1.69 -22.90 -1.01
N THR A 228 2.80 -23.12 -1.72
CA THR A 228 3.77 -22.08 -2.09
C THR A 228 3.25 -21.15 -3.19
N THR A 229 2.65 -21.71 -4.24
CA THR A 229 2.09 -20.95 -5.38
C THR A 229 0.87 -20.15 -4.98
N SER A 230 0.13 -20.57 -3.96
CA SER A 230 -1.02 -19.80 -3.45
C SER A 230 -0.61 -18.49 -2.76
N ILE A 231 0.62 -18.40 -2.25
CA ILE A 231 1.12 -17.24 -1.50
C ILE A 231 2.20 -16.44 -2.23
N VAL A 232 2.70 -16.95 -3.37
CA VAL A 232 3.81 -16.34 -4.13
C VAL A 232 3.55 -14.88 -4.51
N PHE A 233 2.30 -14.53 -4.79
CA PHE A 233 1.90 -13.18 -5.21
C PHE A 233 1.52 -12.25 -4.05
N ASN A 234 1.46 -12.73 -2.80
CA ASN A 234 1.11 -11.90 -1.65
C ASN A 234 2.19 -10.84 -1.40
N VAL A 235 3.46 -11.26 -1.40
CA VAL A 235 4.59 -10.37 -1.16
C VAL A 235 4.71 -9.32 -2.27
N PRO A 236 4.68 -9.69 -3.58
CA PRO A 236 4.57 -8.71 -4.66
C PRO A 236 3.38 -7.75 -4.53
N ALA A 237 2.20 -8.25 -4.13
CA ALA A 237 1.01 -7.43 -3.98
C ALA A 237 1.14 -6.41 -2.85
N ALA A 238 1.62 -6.87 -1.68
CA ALA A 238 1.89 -6.00 -0.54
C ALA A 238 2.92 -4.92 -0.86
N MET A 239 4.00 -5.29 -1.57
CA MET A 239 4.99 -4.36 -2.06
C MET A 239 4.40 -3.34 -3.03
N ALA A 240 3.70 -3.79 -4.08
CA ALA A 240 3.11 -2.88 -5.06
C ALA A 240 2.16 -1.88 -4.38
N SER A 241 1.24 -2.34 -3.54
CA SER A 241 0.30 -1.50 -2.81
C SER A 241 1.00 -0.50 -1.89
N THR A 242 2.02 -0.94 -1.13
CA THR A 242 2.76 -0.07 -0.20
C THR A 242 3.61 0.97 -0.94
N ILE A 243 4.31 0.59 -2.01
CA ILE A 243 5.11 1.50 -2.84
C ILE A 243 4.21 2.57 -3.44
N VAL A 244 3.09 2.15 -4.01
CA VAL A 244 2.14 3.02 -4.66
C VAL A 244 1.51 4.00 -3.67
N ALA A 245 1.01 3.51 -2.54
CA ALA A 245 0.49 4.36 -1.46
C ALA A 245 1.54 5.37 -0.98
N SER A 246 2.79 4.91 -0.82
CA SER A 246 3.92 5.76 -0.42
C SER A 246 4.22 6.87 -1.42
N ARG A 247 4.26 6.54 -2.72
CA ARG A 247 4.48 7.51 -3.80
C ARG A 247 3.36 8.54 -3.88
N VAL A 248 2.11 8.13 -3.68
CA VAL A 248 0.95 9.04 -3.62
C VAL A 248 1.12 10.06 -2.50
N VAL A 249 1.47 9.60 -1.29
CA VAL A 249 1.66 10.48 -0.12
C VAL A 249 2.81 11.46 -0.34
N ARG A 250 3.98 10.98 -0.81
CA ARG A 250 5.13 11.85 -1.11
C ARG A 250 4.80 12.90 -2.15
N ARG A 251 4.10 12.51 -3.22
CA ARG A 251 3.70 13.42 -4.28
C ARG A 251 2.75 14.50 -3.77
N LEU A 252 1.80 14.15 -2.91
CA LEU A 252 0.87 15.10 -2.31
C LEU A 252 1.58 16.15 -1.45
N ILE A 253 2.65 15.78 -0.76
CA ILE A 253 3.38 16.67 0.16
C ILE A 253 4.40 17.53 -0.57
N ASN A 254 5.01 16.99 -1.63
CA ASN A 254 5.93 17.74 -2.47
C ASN A 254 5.20 18.69 -3.44
N PHE A 255 3.88 18.57 -3.57
CA PHE A 255 3.10 19.49 -4.38
C PHE A 255 3.11 20.90 -3.78
N GLN A 256 3.83 21.81 -4.43
CA GLN A 256 3.78 23.24 -4.16
C GLN A 256 2.83 23.90 -5.17
N PRO A 257 1.71 24.51 -4.73
CA PRO A 257 0.73 25.13 -5.63
C PRO A 257 1.22 26.38 -6.39
N GLY A 258 2.51 26.72 -6.37
CA GLY A 258 3.06 27.97 -6.88
C GLY A 258 4.16 27.90 -7.94
N SER A 259 4.73 26.73 -8.27
CA SER A 259 5.88 26.65 -9.20
C SER A 259 5.51 26.43 -10.67
N GLU A 260 4.33 25.89 -10.98
CA GLU A 260 3.88 25.72 -12.38
C GLU A 260 3.32 26.99 -13.03
N LEU A 261 3.01 28.03 -12.25
CA LEU A 261 2.52 29.30 -12.79
C LEU A 261 3.65 30.25 -13.25
N VAL A 262 4.90 30.01 -12.83
CA VAL A 262 6.03 30.91 -13.16
C VAL A 262 6.65 30.59 -14.54
N ILE A 263 6.49 29.38 -15.06
CA ILE A 263 7.12 28.99 -16.34
C ILE A 263 6.31 29.46 -17.57
N SER A 264 5.03 29.82 -17.42
CA SER A 264 4.17 30.25 -18.53
C SER A 264 3.94 31.76 -18.62
N GLY A 265 4.75 32.58 -17.94
CA GLY A 265 4.61 34.03 -17.84
C GLY A 265 5.81 34.83 -18.31
N LYS A 266 6.60 34.34 -19.29
CA LYS A 266 7.66 35.15 -19.93
C LYS A 266 7.13 35.80 -21.20
N ASN A 267 6.14 36.68 -21.04
CA ASN A 267 5.82 37.83 -21.90
C ASN A 267 4.45 38.37 -21.49
N SER A 268 4.46 39.40 -20.63
CA SER A 268 3.54 40.55 -20.59
C SER A 268 3.52 41.09 -19.16
N GLY A 269 4.04 42.31 -18.98
CA GLY A 269 4.02 42.99 -17.70
C GLY A 269 2.58 43.28 -17.28
N ILE A 270 2.15 42.67 -16.18
CA ILE A 270 0.99 43.09 -15.41
C ILE A 270 1.36 42.94 -13.94
N ILE A 271 1.46 44.06 -13.24
CA ILE A 271 1.57 44.14 -11.79
C ILE A 271 0.22 43.67 -11.22
N PHE A 272 0.22 42.64 -10.39
CA PHE A 272 -0.96 42.25 -9.61
C PHE A 272 -0.59 42.27 -8.12
N GLU A 273 -1.27 43.14 -7.37
CA GLU A 273 -1.19 43.22 -5.92
C GLU A 273 -1.55 41.88 -5.26
N SER A 274 -0.76 41.55 -4.24
CA SER A 274 -0.89 40.37 -3.39
C SER A 274 -2.13 40.48 -2.51
N ASN A 275 -3.22 39.82 -2.87
CA ASN A 275 -4.34 39.58 -1.94
C ASN A 275 -4.26 38.18 -1.33
N SER A 276 -3.54 38.12 -0.20
CA SER A 276 -3.22 36.94 0.61
C SER A 276 -4.39 36.44 1.48
N ALA A 277 -5.64 36.42 0.97
CA ALA A 277 -6.83 36.35 1.85
C ALA A 277 -7.79 35.15 1.67
N VAL A 278 -7.47 34.11 0.88
CA VAL A 278 -8.46 33.02 0.61
C VAL A 278 -8.01 31.61 1.03
N LEU A 279 -6.96 31.47 1.85
CA LEU A 279 -6.50 30.15 2.35
C LEU A 279 -6.44 30.02 3.88
N SER A 280 -7.06 30.94 4.61
CA SER A 280 -7.11 30.95 6.08
C SER A 280 -8.47 30.59 6.68
N MET A 281 -9.33 29.84 5.97
CA MET A 281 -10.63 29.41 6.48
C MET A 281 -10.86 27.89 6.34
N GLN A 282 -10.02 27.08 7.01
CA GLN A 282 -10.51 25.79 7.54
C GLN A 282 -9.65 25.17 8.68
N TYR A 283 -9.02 26.02 9.50
CA TYR A 283 -8.59 25.65 10.86
C TYR A 283 -8.80 26.86 11.77
N ALA A 284 -10.03 27.01 12.23
CA ALA A 284 -10.35 27.74 13.44
C ALA A 284 -11.12 26.75 14.32
N GLU A 285 -10.38 26.07 15.20
CA GLU A 285 -10.92 25.52 16.45
C GLU A 285 -11.47 26.68 17.29
N PRO A 286 -12.40 26.40 18.21
CA PRO A 286 -11.98 25.90 19.53
C PRO A 286 -12.31 24.42 19.79
#